data_AF-A0A841IRP7-F1
#
_entry.id   AF-A0A841IRP7-F1
#
_cell.length_a   1.000
_cell.length_b   1.000
_cell.length_c   1.000
_cell.angle_alpha   90.00
_cell.angle_beta   90.00
_cell.angle_gamma   90.00
#
_symmetry.space_group_name_H-M   'P 1'
#
loop_
_entity.id
_entity.type
_entity.pdbx_description
1 polymer ?
#
loop_
_entity_poly.entity_id
_entity_poly.type
_entity_poly.pdbx_seq_one_letter_code
_entity_poly.pdbx_strand_id
1 'polypeptide(L)'
;MESSRQTGHRPEVHRVAVIGTGLIGTSIALALRSHGVDVLLSDPDPASLRLACDRGAGRPLDREPQGRPADVAVIAAPPAVVPAVLREAQDRGLAHVYTDAASVKASVAAEAERLGCDMATFVPGHPMGGREKQGPGAARADLFLGRSWALCPTGKADAASTALVAEIARLCGADPLVVDAAAHDRAVALVSHAPHVASSAVAARLLAGDETALSLAGQGVRDVTRVAGGDPALWTEILAHNAAPVADVLHAVAADLAAAAEALRGAAAGDGGRDPSALEPVRDLLSRGRGGHGRIPGKHGTVRRPDYTVIPVVIPDEPGALGRLFAAAADAGVNIEDVRIEHTPGLPLGVAELYVLPGAVDILALALSDGGWSVHPGA
;
A
#
# COMPACT_ATOMS: atom_id res chain seq x y z
N MET A 1 35.34 -24.75 -3.77
CA MET A 1 35.15 -23.29 -3.66
C MET A 1 34.01 -23.05 -2.69
N GLU A 2 34.34 -23.12 -1.40
CA GLU A 2 33.41 -22.79 -0.32
C GLU A 2 33.26 -21.27 -0.26
N SER A 3 32.07 -20.79 -0.59
CA SER A 3 31.70 -19.40 -0.41
C SER A 3 31.43 -19.16 1.07
N SER A 4 32.37 -18.47 1.70
CA SER A 4 32.29 -17.97 3.07
C SER A 4 31.06 -17.07 3.22
N ARG A 5 29.98 -17.61 3.81
CA ARG A 5 28.86 -16.80 4.30
C ARG A 5 29.33 -16.13 5.58
N GLN A 6 29.74 -14.87 5.48
CA GLN A 6 29.86 -13.99 6.64
C GLN A 6 28.49 -13.93 7.34
N THR A 7 28.38 -14.60 8.48
CA THR A 7 27.32 -14.35 9.45
C THR A 7 27.57 -12.98 10.08
N GLY A 8 27.14 -11.92 9.38
CA GLY A 8 27.09 -10.59 9.96
C GLY A 8 26.15 -10.64 11.16
N HIS A 9 26.67 -10.32 12.34
CA HIS A 9 25.87 -10.16 13.55
C HIS A 9 24.80 -9.10 13.26
N ARG A 10 23.52 -9.51 13.23
CA ARG A 10 22.41 -8.57 13.04
C ARG A 10 22.34 -7.66 14.27
N PRO A 11 22.10 -6.36 14.11
CA PRO A 11 21.99 -5.47 15.26
C PRO A 11 20.78 -5.91 16.11
N GLU A 12 20.99 -6.08 17.41
CA GLU A 12 19.90 -6.43 18.34
C GLU A 12 19.10 -5.17 18.70
N VAL A 13 17.78 -5.25 18.58
CA VAL A 13 16.83 -4.20 19.01
C VAL A 13 16.12 -4.71 20.26
N HIS A 14 16.33 -4.05 21.39
CA HIS A 14 15.75 -4.44 22.67
C HIS A 14 14.68 -3.46 23.15
N ARG A 15 14.80 -2.17 22.82
CA ARG A 15 13.88 -1.12 23.26
C ARG A 15 13.58 -0.13 22.14
N VAL A 16 12.30 0.15 21.93
CA VAL A 16 11.82 1.10 20.92
C VAL A 16 10.84 2.10 21.53
N ALA A 17 11.00 3.38 21.21
CA ALA A 17 9.98 4.39 21.48
C ALA A 17 9.14 4.61 20.22
N VAL A 18 7.81 4.60 20.34
CA VAL A 18 6.88 4.90 19.26
C VAL A 18 6.11 6.16 19.62
N ILE A 19 6.28 7.21 18.81
CA ILE A 19 5.66 8.52 19.00
C ILE A 19 4.57 8.68 17.94
N GLY A 20 3.31 8.73 18.39
CA GLY A 20 2.12 8.59 17.56
C GLY A 20 1.58 7.17 17.61
N THR A 21 0.36 7.01 18.11
CA THR A 21 -0.33 5.73 18.35
C THR A 21 -1.56 5.56 17.45
N GLY A 22 -1.55 6.18 16.28
CA GLY A 22 -2.52 5.92 15.21
C GLY A 22 -2.40 4.49 14.64
N LEU A 23 -2.98 4.26 13.44
CA LEU A 23 -2.93 2.96 12.76
C LEU A 23 -1.49 2.45 12.62
N ILE A 24 -0.60 3.29 12.08
CA ILE A 24 0.78 2.91 11.74
C ILE A 24 1.59 2.64 13.00
N GLY A 25 1.68 3.62 13.91
CA GLY A 25 2.48 3.49 15.12
C GLY A 25 2.05 2.33 16.01
N THR A 26 0.74 2.15 16.23
CA THR A 26 0.24 1.01 17.02
C THR A 26 0.51 -0.33 16.33
N SER A 27 0.44 -0.40 14.99
CA SER A 27 0.77 -1.64 14.26
C SER A 27 2.25 -2.00 14.36
N ILE A 28 3.14 -1.00 14.26
CA ILE A 28 4.59 -1.18 14.46
C ILE A 28 4.85 -1.68 15.88
N ALA A 29 4.27 -1.01 16.87
CA ALA A 29 4.41 -1.34 18.27
C ALA A 29 3.95 -2.78 18.58
N LEU A 30 2.78 -3.20 18.07
CA LEU A 30 2.28 -4.57 18.20
C LEU A 30 3.22 -5.62 17.58
N ALA A 31 3.77 -5.34 16.39
CA ALA A 31 4.69 -6.24 15.71
C ALA A 31 6.04 -6.36 16.45
N LEU A 32 6.54 -5.27 17.01
CA LEU A 32 7.77 -5.29 17.82
C LEU A 32 7.55 -6.05 19.14
N ARG A 33 6.41 -5.85 19.79
CA ARG A 33 6.04 -6.56 21.03
C ARG A 33 5.97 -8.07 20.84
N SER A 34 5.49 -8.56 19.69
CA SER A 34 5.44 -10.02 19.42
C SER A 34 6.82 -10.65 19.30
N HIS A 35 7.87 -9.83 19.08
CA HIS A 35 9.27 -10.26 19.05
C HIS A 35 10.01 -10.00 20.39
N GLY A 36 9.28 -9.67 21.46
CA GLY A 36 9.87 -9.46 22.78
C GLY A 36 10.55 -8.10 22.98
N VAL A 37 10.40 -7.15 22.03
CA VAL A 37 10.94 -5.80 22.15
C VAL A 37 10.19 -5.02 23.24
N ASP A 38 10.94 -4.27 24.05
CA ASP A 38 10.42 -3.34 25.02
C ASP A 38 9.91 -2.05 24.35
N VAL A 39 8.58 -1.87 24.24
CA VAL A 39 7.99 -0.73 23.51
C VAL A 39 7.41 0.32 24.46
N LEU A 40 7.86 1.57 24.28
CA LEU A 40 7.38 2.78 24.95
C LEU A 40 6.51 3.59 23.98
N LEU A 41 5.37 4.11 24.43
CA LEU A 41 4.37 4.77 23.60
C LEU A 41 4.15 6.22 24.03
N SER A 42 4.08 7.13 23.07
CA SER A 42 3.67 8.52 23.31
C SER A 42 2.64 8.95 22.28
N ASP A 43 1.63 9.69 22.70
CA ASP A 43 0.65 10.31 21.81
C ASP A 43 0.14 11.62 22.43
N PRO A 44 -0.05 12.69 21.65
CA PRO A 44 -0.69 13.91 22.14
C PRO A 44 -2.16 13.67 22.57
N ASP A 45 -2.86 12.69 22.00
CA ASP A 45 -4.20 12.28 22.41
C ASP A 45 -4.13 11.16 23.49
N PRO A 46 -4.51 11.45 24.74
CA PRO A 46 -4.51 10.47 25.81
C PRO A 46 -5.46 9.28 25.55
N ALA A 47 -6.52 9.47 24.76
CA ALA A 47 -7.45 8.38 24.44
C ALA A 47 -6.81 7.37 23.48
N SER A 48 -6.15 7.85 22.42
CA SER A 48 -5.37 7.01 21.50
C SER A 48 -4.25 6.27 22.21
N LEU A 49 -3.48 6.94 23.08
CA LEU A 49 -2.43 6.31 23.88
C LEU A 49 -2.96 5.18 24.75
N ARG A 50 -4.05 5.42 25.50
CA ARG A 50 -4.67 4.39 26.36
C ARG A 50 -5.13 3.19 25.54
N LEU A 51 -5.82 3.43 24.42
CA LEU A 51 -6.30 2.34 23.57
C LEU A 51 -5.15 1.50 22.99
N ALA A 52 -4.04 2.13 22.59
CA ALA A 52 -2.86 1.41 22.13
C ALA A 52 -2.23 0.55 23.25
N CYS A 53 -2.16 1.07 24.49
CA CYS A 53 -1.71 0.31 25.66
C CYS A 53 -2.63 -0.89 25.94
N ASP A 54 -3.95 -0.68 25.94
CA ASP A 54 -4.96 -1.72 26.16
C ASP A 54 -4.92 -2.81 25.08
N ARG A 55 -4.50 -2.45 23.86
CA ARG A 55 -4.26 -3.39 22.76
C ARG A 55 -2.98 -4.22 22.94
N GLY A 56 -2.16 -3.93 23.95
CA GLY A 56 -0.90 -4.61 24.21
C GLY A 56 0.29 -4.08 23.41
N ALA A 57 0.16 -2.90 22.78
CA ALA A 57 1.19 -2.34 21.91
C ALA A 57 2.43 -1.86 22.68
N GLY A 58 2.35 -1.66 23.99
CA GLY A 58 3.46 -1.19 24.81
C GLY A 58 2.97 -0.56 26.10
N ARG A 59 3.85 0.20 26.76
CA ARG A 59 3.49 1.03 27.92
C ARG A 59 3.72 2.51 27.61
N PRO A 60 3.10 3.44 28.34
CA PRO A 60 3.36 4.87 28.17
C PRO A 60 4.84 5.19 28.36
N LEU A 61 5.34 6.12 27.54
CA LEU A 61 6.63 6.78 27.72
C LEU A 61 6.52 7.76 28.89
N ASP A 62 7.42 7.64 29.86
CA ASP A 62 7.46 8.55 30.99
C ASP A 62 7.83 9.97 30.56
N ARG A 63 7.29 10.98 31.28
CA ARG A 63 7.56 12.39 31.00
C ARG A 63 9.03 12.76 31.27
N GLU A 64 9.59 12.19 32.32
CA GLU A 64 10.98 12.37 32.70
C GLU A 64 11.81 11.19 32.18
N PRO A 65 12.91 11.41 31.43
CA PRO A 65 13.78 10.35 30.95
C PRO A 65 14.62 9.78 32.11
N GLN A 66 14.00 8.96 32.95
CA GLN A 66 14.68 8.32 34.10
C GLN A 66 15.34 6.99 33.74
N GLY A 67 15.43 6.64 32.45
CA GLY A 67 15.95 5.37 31.98
C GLY A 67 16.91 5.49 30.80
N ARG A 68 17.54 4.38 30.43
CA ARG A 68 18.36 4.29 29.22
C ARG A 68 17.56 4.72 27.97
N PRO A 69 18.16 5.48 27.04
CA PRO A 69 17.57 5.75 25.73
C PRO A 69 17.11 4.46 25.03
N ALA A 70 16.12 4.59 24.16
CA ALA A 70 15.74 3.50 23.27
C ALA A 70 16.82 3.27 22.20
N ASP A 71 16.85 2.08 21.62
CA ASP A 71 17.71 1.79 20.48
C ASP A 71 17.24 2.60 19.26
N VAL A 72 15.92 2.63 19.04
CA VAL A 72 15.27 3.38 17.97
C VAL A 72 14.02 4.12 18.49
N ALA A 73 13.81 5.36 18.04
CA ALA A 73 12.53 6.06 18.12
C ALA A 73 11.86 6.11 16.74
N VAL A 74 10.60 5.67 16.67
CA VAL A 74 9.75 5.68 15.46
C VAL A 74 8.70 6.78 15.60
N ILE A 75 8.75 7.77 14.73
CA ILE A 75 7.81 8.90 14.68
C ILE A 75 6.71 8.59 13.67
N ALA A 76 5.57 8.15 14.15
CA ALA A 76 4.37 7.84 13.38
C ALA A 76 3.36 9.01 13.42
N ALA A 77 3.81 10.18 12.96
CA ALA A 77 3.03 11.42 12.91
C ALA A 77 2.81 11.89 11.45
N PRO A 78 1.85 12.80 11.19
CA PRO A 78 1.69 13.43 9.89
C PRO A 78 2.97 14.13 9.40
N PRO A 79 3.25 14.16 8.09
CA PRO A 79 4.48 14.73 7.53
C PRO A 79 4.85 16.12 8.07
N ALA A 80 3.88 17.02 8.22
CA ALA A 80 4.12 18.39 8.68
C ALA A 80 4.64 18.45 10.13
N VAL A 81 4.33 17.43 10.93
CA VAL A 81 4.60 17.40 12.37
C VAL A 81 5.92 16.69 12.70
N VAL A 82 6.36 15.77 11.82
CA VAL A 82 7.56 14.94 12.02
C VAL A 82 8.80 15.76 12.39
N PRO A 83 9.17 16.85 11.69
CA PRO A 83 10.39 17.60 11.99
C PRO A 83 10.44 18.17 13.41
N ALA A 84 9.34 18.73 13.90
CA ALA A 84 9.26 19.28 15.25
C ALA A 84 9.31 18.19 16.33
N VAL A 85 8.62 17.07 16.10
CA VAL A 85 8.65 15.91 17.01
C VAL A 85 10.03 15.27 17.06
N LEU A 86 10.72 15.19 15.91
CA LEU A 86 12.10 14.71 15.85
C LEU A 86 13.03 15.59 16.70
N ARG A 87 12.94 16.91 16.53
CA ARG A 87 13.73 17.87 17.32
C ARG A 87 13.51 17.67 18.82
N GLU A 88 12.26 17.63 19.27
CA GLU A 88 11.93 17.43 20.68
C GLU A 88 12.46 16.08 21.20
N ALA A 89 12.30 15.02 20.41
CA ALA A 89 12.76 13.69 20.77
C ALA A 89 14.29 13.57 20.86
N GLN A 90 15.02 14.33 20.03
CA GLN A 90 16.48 14.45 20.07
C GLN A 90 16.95 15.28 21.26
N ASP A 91 16.33 16.43 21.53
CA ASP A 91 16.68 17.29 22.67
C ASP A 91 16.51 16.55 24.01
N ARG A 92 15.50 15.66 24.08
CA ARG A 92 15.25 14.79 25.24
C ARG A 92 16.12 13.54 25.29
N GLY A 93 16.90 13.25 24.25
CA GLY A 93 17.72 12.04 24.15
C GLY A 93 16.91 10.74 24.22
N LEU A 94 15.72 10.70 23.62
CA LEU A 94 14.81 9.55 23.71
C LEU A 94 15.37 8.26 23.09
N ALA A 95 16.25 8.36 22.09
CA ALA A 95 16.82 7.20 21.42
C ALA A 95 18.21 7.46 20.84
N HIS A 96 18.91 6.39 20.46
CA HIS A 96 20.17 6.46 19.71
C HIS A 96 19.96 6.73 18.22
N VAL A 97 18.90 6.15 17.64
CA VAL A 97 18.53 6.31 16.23
C VAL A 97 17.06 6.73 16.14
N TYR A 98 16.74 7.55 15.16
CA TYR A 98 15.40 8.07 14.92
C TYR A 98 14.97 7.73 13.50
N THR A 99 13.70 7.38 13.33
CA THR A 99 13.07 7.17 12.02
C THR A 99 11.64 7.71 12.07
N ASP A 100 11.06 7.98 10.91
CA ASP A 100 9.66 8.35 10.78
C ASP A 100 8.88 7.30 9.97
N ALA A 101 7.57 7.53 9.84
CA ALA A 101 6.69 6.71 9.01
C ALA A 101 5.82 7.54 8.06
N ALA A 102 6.22 8.78 7.74
CA ALA A 102 5.46 9.66 6.87
C ALA A 102 5.46 9.16 5.41
N SER A 103 4.45 9.57 4.63
CA SER A 103 4.30 9.15 3.23
C SER A 103 5.19 9.89 2.22
N VAL A 104 5.88 10.93 2.68
CA VAL A 104 6.78 11.80 1.89
C VAL A 104 8.09 11.97 2.65
N LYS A 105 9.21 12.17 1.94
CA LYS A 105 10.53 12.07 2.56
C LYS A 105 11.40 13.31 2.34
N ALA A 106 11.44 13.87 1.14
CA ALA A 106 12.37 14.96 0.83
C ALA A 106 12.06 16.22 1.64
N SER A 107 10.79 16.62 1.70
CA SER A 107 10.36 17.80 2.47
C SER A 107 10.58 17.64 3.98
N VAL A 108 10.32 16.43 4.51
CA VAL A 108 10.49 16.12 5.94
C VAL A 108 11.96 16.19 6.32
N ALA A 109 12.84 15.58 5.52
CA ALA A 109 14.28 15.61 5.79
C ALA A 109 14.85 17.03 5.70
N ALA A 110 14.44 17.82 4.69
CA ALA A 110 14.87 19.20 4.53
C ALA A 110 14.41 20.10 5.68
N GLU A 111 13.17 19.93 6.15
CA GLU A 111 12.64 20.70 7.29
C GLU A 111 13.32 20.30 8.60
N ALA A 112 13.53 19.00 8.83
CA ALA A 112 14.27 18.52 9.99
C ALA A 112 15.68 19.13 10.05
N GLU A 113 16.39 19.16 8.92
CA GLU A 113 17.71 19.78 8.83
C GLU A 113 17.66 21.30 9.11
N ARG A 114 16.67 22.02 8.57
CA ARG A 114 16.46 23.45 8.83
C ARG A 114 16.16 23.76 10.30
N LEU A 115 15.36 22.92 10.94
CA LEU A 115 15.09 23.03 12.38
C LEU A 115 16.32 22.69 13.23
N GLY A 116 17.39 22.19 12.60
CA GLY A 116 18.69 21.87 13.18
C GLY A 116 18.76 20.51 13.85
N CYS A 117 17.86 19.59 13.47
CA CYS A 117 17.88 18.21 13.95
C CYS A 117 19.24 17.56 13.64
N ASP A 118 19.67 16.63 14.48
CA ASP A 118 20.86 15.83 14.22
C ASP A 118 20.54 14.79 13.13
N MET A 119 20.92 15.10 11.91
CA MET A 119 20.68 14.26 10.75
C MET A 119 21.60 13.03 10.70
N ALA A 120 22.61 12.93 11.59
CA ALA A 120 23.46 11.74 11.73
C ALA A 120 22.77 10.59 12.46
N THR A 121 21.74 10.89 13.27
CA THR A 121 20.95 9.88 13.99
C THR A 121 19.58 9.63 13.36
N PHE A 122 19.23 10.34 12.28
CA PHE A 122 17.92 10.25 11.64
C PHE A 122 17.97 9.52 10.29
N VAL A 123 17.20 8.43 10.19
CA VAL A 123 17.00 7.66 8.95
C VAL A 123 15.50 7.68 8.61
N PRO A 124 15.06 8.58 7.71
CA PRO A 124 13.67 8.65 7.30
C PRO A 124 13.12 7.32 6.79
N GLY A 125 11.88 7.01 7.15
CA GLY A 125 11.22 5.75 6.87
C GLY A 125 9.82 5.93 6.28
N HIS A 126 9.40 4.98 5.46
CA HIS A 126 8.01 4.89 5.00
C HIS A 126 7.58 3.42 4.88
N PRO A 127 6.88 2.88 5.90
CA PRO A 127 6.25 1.58 5.78
C PRO A 127 5.10 1.64 4.78
N MET A 128 5.16 0.85 3.71
CA MET A 128 4.04 0.76 2.78
C MET A 128 2.92 -0.05 3.45
N GLY A 129 1.96 0.62 4.06
CA GLY A 129 0.90 -0.04 4.81
C GLY A 129 -0.18 0.89 5.30
N GLY A 130 -0.99 1.43 4.39
CA GLY A 130 -2.18 2.21 4.71
C GLY A 130 -3.46 1.41 4.51
N ARG A 131 -4.49 1.69 5.30
CA ARG A 131 -5.87 1.25 5.08
C ARG A 131 -6.77 2.47 5.14
N GLU A 132 -7.96 2.37 4.55
CA GLU A 132 -9.02 3.39 4.66
C GLU A 132 -9.44 3.65 6.13
N LYS A 133 -9.14 2.71 7.04
CA LYS A 133 -9.46 2.78 8.47
C LYS A 133 -8.34 3.45 9.27
N GLN A 134 -8.70 4.27 10.25
CA GLN A 134 -7.75 5.04 11.05
C GLN A 134 -7.73 4.61 12.54
N GLY A 135 -6.72 5.11 13.27
CA GLY A 135 -6.62 4.99 14.72
C GLY A 135 -6.11 3.64 15.27
N PRO A 136 -5.80 3.57 16.58
CA PRO A 136 -5.24 2.37 17.21
C PRO A 136 -6.19 1.16 17.17
N GLY A 137 -7.50 1.38 17.13
CA GLY A 137 -8.50 0.31 17.05
C GLY A 137 -8.44 -0.51 15.76
N ALA A 138 -7.91 0.06 14.68
CA ALA A 138 -7.73 -0.62 13.38
C ALA A 138 -6.33 -1.24 13.21
N ALA A 139 -5.44 -1.07 14.20
CA ALA A 139 -4.06 -1.54 14.14
C ALA A 139 -3.95 -3.06 14.19
N ARG A 140 -2.93 -3.59 13.50
CA ARG A 140 -2.66 -5.04 13.43
C ARG A 140 -1.15 -5.29 13.37
N ALA A 141 -0.68 -6.31 14.08
CA ALA A 141 0.74 -6.70 14.07
C ALA A 141 1.23 -7.17 12.68
N ASP A 142 0.32 -7.69 11.84
CA ASP A 142 0.61 -8.18 10.49
C ASP A 142 0.49 -7.09 9.41
N LEU A 143 0.35 -5.81 9.79
CA LEU A 143 0.04 -4.75 8.83
C LEU A 143 1.11 -4.60 7.74
N PHE A 144 2.37 -4.89 8.02
CA PHE A 144 3.48 -4.66 7.09
C PHE A 144 4.03 -5.95 6.47
N LEU A 145 3.42 -7.10 6.76
CA LEU A 145 3.88 -8.41 6.30
C LEU A 145 3.98 -8.47 4.77
N GLY A 146 5.18 -8.73 4.25
CA GLY A 146 5.47 -8.85 2.82
C GLY A 146 5.36 -7.53 2.05
N ARG A 147 5.35 -6.40 2.74
CA ARG A 147 5.26 -5.06 2.12
C ARG A 147 6.60 -4.36 2.16
N SER A 148 6.86 -3.51 1.17
CA SER A 148 8.07 -2.70 1.16
C SER A 148 8.06 -1.69 2.30
N TRP A 149 9.24 -1.41 2.85
CA TRP A 149 9.48 -0.32 3.78
C TRP A 149 10.63 0.52 3.24
N ALA A 150 10.33 1.71 2.74
CA ALA A 150 11.36 2.58 2.20
C ALA A 150 12.22 3.18 3.32
N LEU A 151 13.53 3.13 3.16
CA LEU A 151 14.52 3.74 4.03
C LEU A 151 15.25 4.78 3.20
N CYS A 152 15.26 6.04 3.66
CA CYS A 152 15.88 7.15 2.93
C CYS A 152 17.01 7.78 3.75
N PRO A 153 18.18 7.12 3.89
CA PRO A 153 19.33 7.68 4.60
C PRO A 153 19.68 9.08 4.07
N THR A 154 19.96 10.00 5.00
CA THR A 154 20.21 11.43 4.71
C THR A 154 21.58 11.70 4.10
N GLY A 155 22.40 10.66 3.90
CA GLY A 155 23.83 10.77 3.59
C GLY A 155 24.71 11.16 4.79
N LYS A 156 24.10 11.60 5.91
CA LYS A 156 24.79 11.92 7.17
C LYS A 156 24.67 10.79 8.20
N ALA A 157 23.59 10.02 8.15
CA ALA A 157 23.40 8.87 9.00
C ALA A 157 24.40 7.75 8.66
N ASP A 158 24.94 7.11 9.70
CA ASP A 158 25.88 6.00 9.51
C ASP A 158 25.18 4.70 9.07
N ALA A 159 25.98 3.76 8.59
CA ALA A 159 25.48 2.47 8.12
C ALA A 159 24.84 1.64 9.24
N ALA A 160 25.29 1.82 10.49
CA ALA A 160 24.74 1.12 11.66
C ALA A 160 23.31 1.58 11.96
N SER A 161 23.06 2.89 11.89
CA SER A 161 21.73 3.49 12.06
C SER A 161 20.77 2.99 10.99
N THR A 162 21.21 2.96 9.73
CA THR A 162 20.41 2.41 8.63
C THR A 162 20.11 0.93 8.83
N ALA A 163 21.08 0.15 9.32
CA ALA A 163 20.90 -1.27 9.61
C ALA A 163 19.90 -1.51 10.77
N LEU A 164 19.91 -0.68 11.81
CA LEU A 164 18.95 -0.73 12.91
C LEU A 164 17.51 -0.45 12.43
N VAL A 165 17.30 0.59 11.61
CA VAL A 165 15.96 0.87 11.06
C VAL A 165 15.52 -0.22 10.08
N ALA A 166 16.43 -0.79 9.31
CA ALA A 166 16.14 -1.97 8.48
C ALA A 166 15.73 -3.18 9.35
N GLU A 167 16.28 -3.34 10.55
CA GLU A 167 15.86 -4.39 11.47
C GLU A 167 14.46 -4.14 12.03
N ILE A 168 14.09 -2.90 12.36
CA ILE A 168 12.71 -2.54 12.73
C ILE A 168 11.73 -2.96 11.62
N ALA A 169 12.04 -2.64 10.37
CA ALA A 169 11.20 -3.03 9.22
C ALA A 169 11.04 -4.56 9.14
N ARG A 170 12.13 -5.32 9.28
CA ARG A 170 12.09 -6.79 9.23
C ARG A 170 11.33 -7.42 10.39
N LEU A 171 11.48 -6.89 11.61
CA LEU A 171 10.69 -7.33 12.78
C LEU A 171 9.19 -7.06 12.59
N CYS A 172 8.84 -6.06 11.78
CA CYS A 172 7.46 -5.80 11.37
C CYS A 172 6.98 -6.69 10.19
N GLY A 173 7.82 -7.61 9.72
CA GLY A 173 7.54 -8.49 8.57
C GLY A 173 7.67 -7.80 7.20
N ALA A 174 8.21 -6.60 7.15
CA ALA A 174 8.37 -5.81 5.94
C ALA A 174 9.73 -6.02 5.26
N ASP A 175 9.78 -5.71 3.97
CA ASP A 175 10.99 -5.77 3.15
C ASP A 175 11.64 -4.38 3.05
N PRO A 176 12.78 -4.13 3.72
CA PRO A 176 13.44 -2.84 3.67
C PRO A 176 14.01 -2.55 2.27
N LEU A 177 13.71 -1.37 1.75
CA LEU A 177 14.19 -0.86 0.47
C LEU A 177 14.92 0.47 0.69
N VAL A 178 16.23 0.48 0.49
CA VAL A 178 17.02 1.73 0.56
C VAL A 178 16.83 2.51 -0.73
N VAL A 179 16.39 3.76 -0.63
CA VAL A 179 16.09 4.63 -1.77
C VAL A 179 16.37 6.09 -1.38
N ASP A 180 16.80 6.90 -2.34
CA ASP A 180 16.94 8.34 -2.14
C ASP A 180 15.57 9.00 -1.86
N ALA A 181 15.53 10.04 -1.03
CA ALA A 181 14.28 10.70 -0.63
C ALA A 181 13.52 11.31 -1.82
N ALA A 182 14.22 11.90 -2.79
CA ALA A 182 13.58 12.46 -3.98
C ALA A 182 13.13 11.35 -4.95
N ALA A 183 13.91 10.26 -5.06
CA ALA A 183 13.51 9.08 -5.83
C ALA A 183 12.26 8.39 -5.23
N HIS A 184 12.19 8.29 -3.91
CA HIS A 184 11.02 7.84 -3.18
C HIS A 184 9.79 8.70 -3.52
N ASP A 185 9.90 10.02 -3.36
CA ASP A 185 8.77 10.94 -3.56
C ASP A 185 8.25 10.92 -5.00
N ARG A 186 9.13 10.79 -6.00
CA ARG A 186 8.73 10.53 -7.40
C ARG A 186 8.03 9.19 -7.57
N ALA A 187 8.51 8.14 -6.91
CA ALA A 187 7.88 6.81 -6.99
C ALA A 187 6.48 6.82 -6.37
N VAL A 188 6.30 7.34 -5.16
CA VAL A 188 4.98 7.41 -4.50
C VAL A 188 4.02 8.39 -5.19
N ALA A 189 4.53 9.43 -5.86
CA ALA A 189 3.71 10.27 -6.73
C ALA A 189 3.02 9.43 -7.82
N LEU A 190 3.77 8.55 -8.48
CA LEU A 190 3.27 7.67 -9.54
C LEU A 190 2.37 6.55 -9.00
N VAL A 191 2.77 5.87 -7.92
CA VAL A 191 2.09 4.63 -7.47
C VAL A 191 1.03 4.83 -6.38
N SER A 192 0.89 6.03 -5.82
CA SER A 192 -0.02 6.30 -4.71
C SER A 192 -0.75 7.64 -4.84
N HIS A 193 -0.02 8.76 -4.91
CA HIS A 193 -0.64 10.09 -4.77
C HIS A 193 -1.45 10.53 -5.99
N ALA A 194 -0.88 10.47 -7.20
CA ALA A 194 -1.62 10.81 -8.41
C ALA A 194 -2.79 9.84 -8.67
N PRO A 195 -2.64 8.50 -8.46
CA PRO A 195 -3.78 7.60 -8.47
C PRO A 195 -4.92 8.00 -7.52
N HIS A 196 -4.62 8.50 -6.32
CA HIS A 196 -5.63 8.97 -5.39
C HIS A 196 -6.42 10.17 -5.96
N VAL A 197 -5.72 11.18 -6.49
CA VAL A 197 -6.38 12.35 -7.10
C VAL A 197 -7.19 11.97 -8.34
N ALA A 198 -6.66 11.08 -9.19
CA ALA A 198 -7.37 10.58 -10.37
C ALA A 198 -8.64 9.80 -9.97
N SER A 199 -8.55 8.94 -8.96
CA SER A 199 -9.68 8.21 -8.38
C SER A 199 -10.76 9.18 -7.88
N SER A 200 -10.38 10.21 -7.13
CA SER A 200 -11.29 11.25 -6.63
C SER A 200 -11.92 12.06 -7.76
N ALA A 201 -11.17 12.36 -8.83
CA ALA A 201 -11.71 13.05 -10.00
C ALA A 201 -12.78 12.23 -10.73
N VAL A 202 -12.59 10.90 -10.85
CA VAL A 202 -13.58 9.97 -11.40
C VAL A 202 -14.81 9.88 -10.48
N ALA A 203 -14.59 9.67 -9.17
CA ALA A 203 -15.66 9.59 -8.19
C ALA A 203 -16.54 10.85 -8.16
N ALA A 204 -15.93 12.03 -8.29
CA ALA A 204 -16.64 13.30 -8.32
C ALA A 204 -17.57 13.46 -9.54
N ARG A 205 -17.38 12.71 -10.63
CA ARG A 205 -18.31 12.72 -11.78
C ARG A 205 -19.60 11.96 -11.49
N LEU A 206 -19.59 11.01 -10.55
CA LEU A 206 -20.78 10.25 -10.16
C LEU A 206 -21.83 11.12 -9.47
N LEU A 207 -21.44 12.28 -8.91
CA LEU A 207 -22.38 13.27 -8.35
C LEU A 207 -23.37 13.83 -9.38
N ALA A 208 -23.02 13.78 -10.68
CA ALA A 208 -23.90 14.20 -11.76
C ALA A 208 -24.72 13.04 -12.36
N GLY A 209 -24.50 11.80 -11.89
CA GLY A 209 -25.25 10.62 -12.34
C GLY A 209 -26.65 10.58 -11.73
N ASP A 210 -27.63 10.19 -12.54
CA ASP A 210 -28.98 9.88 -12.06
C ASP A 210 -29.05 8.48 -11.43
N GLU A 211 -30.22 8.14 -10.87
CA GLU A 211 -30.45 6.81 -10.27
C GLU A 211 -30.17 5.66 -11.26
N THR A 212 -30.42 5.88 -12.56
CA THR A 212 -30.09 4.91 -13.61
C THR A 212 -28.59 4.67 -13.65
N ALA A 213 -27.77 5.72 -13.76
CA ALA A 213 -26.31 5.61 -13.78
C ALA A 213 -25.75 4.93 -12.52
N LEU A 214 -26.30 5.25 -11.34
CA LEU A 214 -25.87 4.64 -10.08
C LEU A 214 -26.30 3.17 -9.98
N SER A 215 -27.48 2.80 -10.48
CA SER A 215 -27.95 1.40 -10.49
C SER A 215 -27.13 0.50 -11.41
N LEU A 216 -26.52 1.06 -12.46
CA LEU A 216 -25.63 0.37 -13.40
C LEU A 216 -24.19 0.25 -12.89
N ALA A 217 -23.87 0.83 -11.73
CA ALA A 217 -22.53 0.78 -11.15
C ALA A 217 -22.12 -0.65 -10.73
N GLY A 218 -21.18 -1.24 -11.47
CA GLY A 218 -20.58 -2.55 -11.20
C GLY A 218 -19.33 -2.51 -10.31
N GLN A 219 -18.62 -3.63 -10.16
CA GLN A 219 -17.38 -3.68 -9.36
C GLN A 219 -16.26 -2.81 -9.94
N GLY A 220 -16.15 -2.71 -11.27
CA GLY A 220 -15.11 -1.90 -11.91
C GLY A 220 -15.08 -0.43 -11.46
N VAL A 221 -16.24 0.23 -11.32
CA VAL A 221 -16.28 1.61 -10.79
C VAL A 221 -15.98 1.67 -9.30
N ARG A 222 -16.37 0.65 -8.53
CA ARG A 222 -16.03 0.56 -7.09
C ARG A 222 -14.53 0.42 -6.91
N ASP A 223 -13.84 -0.37 -7.73
CA ASP A 223 -12.40 -0.54 -7.67
C ASP A 223 -11.64 0.74 -8.05
N VAL A 224 -12.07 1.40 -9.12
CA VAL A 224 -11.46 2.67 -9.58
C VAL A 224 -11.66 3.78 -8.55
N THR A 225 -12.80 3.81 -7.87
CA THR A 225 -13.14 4.88 -6.90
C THR A 225 -12.87 4.51 -5.44
N ARG A 226 -12.41 3.28 -5.14
CA ARG A 226 -12.22 2.80 -3.76
C ARG A 226 -11.36 3.73 -2.91
N VAL A 227 -10.24 4.19 -3.46
CA VAL A 227 -9.29 5.04 -2.72
C VAL A 227 -9.76 6.48 -2.58
N ALA A 228 -10.76 6.94 -3.35
CA ALA A 228 -11.34 8.27 -3.21
C ALA A 228 -12.04 8.50 -1.86
N GLY A 229 -12.31 7.44 -1.09
CA GLY A 229 -12.85 7.53 0.27
C GLY A 229 -11.85 7.98 1.35
N GLY A 230 -10.62 8.34 0.98
CA GLY A 230 -9.62 8.87 1.92
C GLY A 230 -10.00 10.24 2.49
N ASP A 231 -9.46 10.56 3.67
CA ASP A 231 -9.70 11.84 4.35
C ASP A 231 -9.09 13.02 3.55
N PRO A 232 -9.92 13.98 3.07
CA PRO A 232 -9.43 15.12 2.30
C PRO A 232 -8.39 15.98 3.02
N ALA A 233 -8.47 16.12 4.35
CA ALA A 233 -7.52 16.95 5.09
C ALA A 233 -6.12 16.32 5.07
N LEU A 234 -6.02 15.04 5.40
CA LEU A 234 -4.78 14.27 5.35
C LEU A 234 -4.20 14.25 3.93
N TRP A 235 -5.02 13.97 2.91
CA TRP A 235 -4.53 13.89 1.53
C TRP A 235 -4.09 15.25 1.00
N THR A 236 -4.74 16.35 1.38
CA THR A 236 -4.28 17.70 1.02
C THR A 236 -2.88 17.96 1.58
N GLU A 237 -2.61 17.56 2.82
CA GLU A 237 -1.27 17.69 3.42
C GLU A 237 -0.23 16.83 2.68
N ILE A 238 -0.53 15.56 2.40
CA ILE A 238 0.37 14.65 1.67
C ILE A 238 0.70 15.22 0.28
N LEU A 239 -0.32 15.68 -0.44
CA LEU A 239 -0.17 16.23 -1.78
C LEU A 239 0.63 17.54 -1.78
N ALA A 240 0.42 18.41 -0.78
CA ALA A 240 1.18 19.65 -0.65
C ALA A 240 2.68 19.39 -0.48
N HIS A 241 3.07 18.37 0.27
CA HIS A 241 4.48 18.01 0.48
C HIS A 241 5.13 17.30 -0.72
N ASN A 242 4.34 16.81 -1.67
CA ASN A 242 4.83 16.16 -2.89
C ASN A 242 4.24 16.80 -4.17
N ALA A 243 3.98 18.11 -4.13
CA ALA A 243 3.16 18.78 -5.12
C ALA A 243 3.74 18.70 -6.55
N ALA A 244 5.04 18.95 -6.72
CA ALA A 244 5.65 18.98 -8.05
C ALA A 244 5.67 17.58 -8.72
N PRO A 245 6.20 16.50 -8.10
CA PRO A 245 6.13 15.17 -8.71
C PRO A 245 4.71 14.69 -8.97
N VAL A 246 3.74 15.05 -8.12
CA VAL A 246 2.33 14.71 -8.34
C VAL A 246 1.74 15.48 -9.52
N ALA A 247 2.02 16.78 -9.62
CA ALA A 247 1.55 17.61 -10.72
C ALA A 247 2.06 17.10 -12.08
N ASP A 248 3.32 16.66 -12.17
CA ASP A 248 3.89 16.09 -13.39
C ASP A 248 3.12 14.85 -13.86
N VAL A 249 2.80 13.92 -12.93
CA VAL A 249 2.02 12.71 -13.25
C VAL A 249 0.59 13.07 -13.64
N LEU A 250 -0.06 13.98 -12.90
CA LEU A 250 -1.42 14.41 -13.20
C LEU A 250 -1.53 15.13 -14.55
N HIS A 251 -0.52 15.92 -14.92
CA HIS A 251 -0.47 16.58 -16.21
C HIS A 251 -0.42 15.57 -17.36
N ALA A 252 0.42 14.53 -17.24
CA ALA A 252 0.49 13.45 -18.22
C ALA A 252 -0.83 12.67 -18.34
N VAL A 253 -1.45 12.33 -17.20
CA VAL A 253 -2.76 11.67 -17.18
C VAL A 253 -3.85 12.54 -17.82
N ALA A 254 -3.86 13.84 -17.52
CA ALA A 254 -4.82 14.77 -18.09
C ALA A 254 -4.67 14.90 -19.61
N ALA A 255 -3.43 14.93 -20.12
CA ALA A 255 -3.15 14.96 -21.55
C ALA A 255 -3.66 13.70 -22.26
N ASP A 256 -3.40 12.52 -21.69
CA ASP A 256 -3.91 11.23 -22.19
C ASP A 256 -5.45 11.21 -22.25
N LEU A 257 -6.12 11.65 -21.17
CA LEU A 257 -7.58 11.70 -21.11
C LEU A 257 -8.17 12.71 -22.10
N ALA A 258 -7.54 13.88 -22.26
CA ALA A 258 -7.97 14.89 -23.21
C ALA A 258 -7.88 14.38 -24.67
N ALA A 259 -6.76 13.75 -25.03
CA ALA A 259 -6.57 13.16 -26.35
C ALA A 259 -7.61 12.06 -26.64
N ALA A 260 -7.88 11.19 -25.66
CA ALA A 260 -8.91 10.15 -25.78
C ALA A 260 -10.31 10.75 -25.94
N ALA A 261 -10.66 11.76 -25.15
CA ALA A 261 -11.96 12.43 -25.24
C ALA A 261 -12.17 13.10 -26.61
N GLU A 262 -11.14 13.75 -27.15
CA GLU A 262 -11.22 14.39 -28.46
C GLU A 262 -11.39 13.37 -29.60
N ALA A 263 -10.62 12.27 -29.56
CA ALA A 263 -10.77 11.17 -30.50
C ALA A 263 -12.20 10.56 -30.47
N LEU A 264 -12.77 10.38 -29.28
CA LEU A 264 -14.14 9.86 -29.11
C LEU A 264 -15.20 10.82 -29.67
N ARG A 265 -15.04 12.14 -29.48
CA ARG A 265 -15.94 13.15 -30.06
C ARG A 265 -15.85 13.17 -31.58
N GLY A 266 -14.65 13.13 -32.13
CA GLY A 266 -14.43 13.05 -33.58
C GLY A 266 -15.08 11.81 -34.19
N ALA A 267 -14.92 10.65 -33.55
CA ALA A 267 -15.55 9.41 -33.98
C ALA A 267 -17.08 9.43 -33.91
N ALA A 268 -17.67 10.18 -32.97
CA ALA A 268 -19.12 10.34 -32.85
C ALA A 268 -19.71 11.28 -33.92
N ALA A 269 -18.93 12.24 -34.43
CA ALA A 269 -19.37 13.23 -35.41
C ALA A 269 -19.24 12.80 -36.88
N GLY A 270 -18.48 11.74 -37.18
CA GLY A 270 -18.26 11.23 -38.55
C GLY A 270 -19.45 10.46 -39.14
N ASP A 271 -19.73 10.65 -40.43
CA ASP A 271 -20.84 10.02 -41.14
C ASP A 271 -20.48 8.62 -41.69
N GLY A 272 -20.93 7.56 -41.02
CA GLY A 272 -21.16 6.24 -41.64
C GLY A 272 -19.94 5.41 -42.06
N GLY A 273 -18.71 5.94 -42.04
CA GLY A 273 -17.47 5.18 -42.23
C GLY A 273 -16.57 5.33 -41.00
N ARG A 274 -16.53 4.33 -40.11
CA ARG A 274 -15.56 4.31 -39.01
C ARG A 274 -14.15 4.17 -39.60
N ASP A 275 -13.46 5.29 -39.84
CA ASP A 275 -12.02 5.28 -40.04
C ASP A 275 -11.38 4.67 -38.77
N PRO A 276 -10.76 3.48 -38.86
CA PRO A 276 -10.15 2.84 -37.71
C PRO A 276 -9.07 3.70 -37.06
N SER A 277 -8.46 4.62 -37.81
CA SER A 277 -7.42 5.53 -37.32
C SER A 277 -7.96 6.64 -36.41
N ALA A 278 -9.26 6.98 -36.50
CA ALA A 278 -9.88 8.01 -35.65
C ALA A 278 -9.86 7.63 -34.15
N LEU A 279 -9.80 6.33 -33.83
CA LEU A 279 -9.72 5.81 -32.46
C LEU A 279 -8.28 5.43 -32.06
N GLU A 280 -7.27 5.75 -32.86
CA GLU A 280 -5.88 5.41 -32.54
C GLU A 280 -5.42 5.95 -31.17
N PRO A 281 -5.72 7.22 -30.78
CA PRO A 281 -5.33 7.71 -29.46
C PRO A 281 -5.95 6.91 -28.30
N VAL A 282 -7.21 6.46 -28.47
CA VAL A 282 -7.89 5.62 -27.48
C VAL A 282 -7.23 4.24 -27.42
N ARG A 283 -6.94 3.64 -28.58
CA ARG A 283 -6.30 2.32 -28.66
C ARG A 283 -4.90 2.33 -28.07
N ASP A 284 -4.11 3.37 -28.34
CA ASP A 284 -2.79 3.57 -27.76
C ASP A 284 -2.86 3.66 -26.24
N LEU A 285 -3.72 4.54 -25.70
CA LEU A 285 -3.92 4.69 -24.26
C LEU A 285 -4.31 3.36 -23.60
N LEU A 286 -5.28 2.63 -24.16
CA LEU A 286 -5.70 1.34 -23.64
C LEU A 286 -4.57 0.29 -23.70
N SER A 287 -3.76 0.30 -24.76
CA SER A 287 -2.62 -0.61 -24.93
C SER A 287 -1.50 -0.32 -23.93
N ARG A 288 -1.14 0.97 -23.77
CA ARG A 288 -0.19 1.42 -22.73
C ARG A 288 -0.71 1.14 -21.34
N GLY A 289 -2.01 1.33 -21.08
CA GLY A 289 -2.67 1.01 -19.82
C GLY A 289 -2.56 -0.48 -19.47
N ARG A 290 -2.81 -1.37 -20.43
CA ARG A 290 -2.59 -2.82 -20.28
C ARG A 290 -1.12 -3.13 -19.96
N GLY A 291 -0.20 -2.52 -20.70
CA GLY A 291 1.25 -2.67 -20.46
C GLY A 291 1.67 -2.21 -19.06
N GLY A 292 1.17 -1.05 -18.61
CA GLY A 292 1.40 -0.50 -17.28
C GLY A 292 0.84 -1.39 -16.16
N HIS A 293 -0.39 -1.89 -16.32
CA HIS A 293 -1.01 -2.83 -15.38
C HIS A 293 -0.17 -4.11 -15.23
N GLY A 294 0.37 -4.65 -16.34
CA GLY A 294 1.22 -5.84 -16.32
C GLY A 294 2.56 -5.67 -15.59
N ARG A 295 2.98 -4.44 -15.26
CA ARG A 295 4.22 -4.16 -14.50
C ARG A 295 4.03 -4.19 -12.99
N ILE A 296 2.79 -4.23 -12.49
CA ILE A 296 2.52 -4.27 -11.05
C ILE A 296 2.89 -5.67 -10.53
N PRO A 297 3.80 -5.80 -9.53
CA PRO A 297 4.22 -7.10 -9.02
C PRO A 297 3.05 -7.93 -8.48
N GLY A 298 3.12 -9.26 -8.65
CA GLY A 298 2.16 -10.20 -8.07
C GLY A 298 2.43 -10.48 -6.58
N LYS A 299 1.58 -11.32 -5.97
CA LYS A 299 1.57 -11.68 -4.53
C LYS A 299 2.89 -12.21 -3.93
N HIS A 300 3.88 -12.57 -4.76
CA HIS A 300 5.18 -13.08 -4.32
C HIS A 300 6.34 -12.10 -4.56
N GLY A 301 6.08 -10.82 -4.85
CA GLY A 301 7.14 -9.83 -5.05
C GLY A 301 8.04 -10.09 -6.27
N THR A 302 7.71 -11.07 -7.11
CA THR A 302 8.47 -11.38 -8.32
C THR A 302 8.24 -10.31 -9.39
N VAL A 303 9.33 -9.89 -10.03
CA VAL A 303 9.42 -8.84 -11.08
C VAL A 303 8.58 -9.17 -12.33
N ARG A 304 8.10 -10.41 -12.43
CA ARG A 304 7.03 -10.84 -13.36
C ARG A 304 5.98 -11.59 -12.56
N ARG A 305 4.69 -11.24 -12.77
CA ARG A 305 3.62 -12.23 -12.60
C ARG A 305 3.95 -13.38 -13.57
N PRO A 306 3.89 -14.65 -13.14
CA PRO A 306 3.59 -15.72 -14.09
C PRO A 306 2.34 -15.30 -14.87
N ASP A 307 2.30 -15.52 -16.17
CA ASP A 307 1.07 -15.29 -16.94
C ASP A 307 -0.01 -16.19 -16.33
N TYR A 308 -0.87 -15.65 -15.47
CA TYR A 308 -1.95 -16.43 -14.88
C TYR A 308 -3.11 -16.48 -15.87
N THR A 309 -3.72 -17.65 -15.98
CA THR A 309 -4.97 -17.82 -16.71
C THR A 309 -6.12 -17.75 -15.72
N VAL A 310 -7.20 -17.08 -16.10
CA VAL A 310 -8.39 -16.89 -15.26
C VAL A 310 -9.43 -17.93 -15.64
N ILE A 311 -9.94 -18.64 -14.63
CA ILE A 311 -11.06 -19.57 -14.75
C ILE A 311 -12.24 -18.98 -13.99
N PRO A 312 -13.22 -18.36 -14.68
CA PRO A 312 -14.47 -17.93 -14.06
C PRO A 312 -15.35 -19.15 -13.75
N VAL A 313 -15.84 -19.20 -12.51
CA VAL A 313 -16.69 -20.25 -11.97
C VAL A 313 -17.93 -19.64 -11.36
N VAL A 314 -19.12 -20.08 -11.77
CA VAL A 314 -20.37 -19.63 -11.14
C VAL A 314 -20.51 -20.30 -9.78
N ILE A 315 -20.70 -19.49 -8.74
CA ILE A 315 -20.85 -19.95 -7.36
C ILE A 315 -22.27 -19.65 -6.85
N PRO A 316 -22.95 -20.61 -6.19
CA PRO A 316 -24.21 -20.33 -5.52
C PRO A 316 -23.96 -19.50 -4.25
N ASP A 317 -24.85 -18.56 -3.96
CA ASP A 317 -24.82 -17.75 -2.73
C ASP A 317 -25.42 -18.55 -1.54
N GLU A 318 -24.70 -19.59 -1.12
CA GLU A 318 -25.06 -20.44 0.00
C GLU A 318 -23.85 -20.78 0.90
N PRO A 319 -24.08 -21.07 2.19
CA PRO A 319 -22.99 -21.47 3.09
C PRO A 319 -22.17 -22.65 2.55
N GLY A 320 -20.85 -22.49 2.57
CA GLY A 320 -19.90 -23.54 2.18
C GLY A 320 -19.59 -23.64 0.69
N ALA A 321 -20.23 -22.86 -0.19
CA ALA A 321 -19.96 -22.89 -1.64
C ALA A 321 -18.47 -22.66 -1.96
N LEU A 322 -17.90 -21.55 -1.48
CA LEU A 322 -16.46 -21.26 -1.68
C LEU A 322 -15.55 -22.33 -1.05
N GLY A 323 -15.96 -22.91 0.10
CA GLY A 323 -15.21 -23.98 0.74
C GLY A 323 -15.13 -25.23 -0.14
N ARG A 324 -16.25 -25.62 -0.76
CA ARG A 324 -16.28 -26.75 -1.72
C ARG A 324 -15.50 -26.43 -2.98
N LEU A 325 -15.53 -25.19 -3.46
CA LEU A 325 -14.77 -24.76 -4.64
C LEU A 325 -13.27 -24.90 -4.40
N PHE A 326 -12.77 -24.42 -3.26
CA PHE A 326 -11.36 -24.51 -2.90
C PHE A 326 -10.93 -25.94 -2.55
N ALA A 327 -11.82 -26.73 -1.95
CA ALA A 327 -11.57 -28.15 -1.72
C ALA A 327 -11.40 -28.91 -3.06
N ALA A 328 -12.25 -28.65 -4.05
CA ALA A 328 -12.12 -29.27 -5.37
C ALA A 328 -10.80 -28.91 -6.06
N ALA A 329 -10.33 -27.66 -5.93
CA ALA A 329 -9.01 -27.27 -6.44
C ALA A 329 -7.87 -27.97 -5.71
N ALA A 330 -7.96 -28.10 -4.37
CA ALA A 330 -6.98 -28.82 -3.56
C ALA A 330 -6.92 -30.32 -3.91
N ASP A 331 -8.07 -30.97 -4.08
CA ASP A 331 -8.18 -32.37 -4.48
C ASP A 331 -7.59 -32.61 -5.89
N ALA A 332 -7.69 -31.62 -6.78
CA ALA A 332 -7.05 -31.62 -8.08
C ALA A 332 -5.53 -31.35 -8.03
N GLY A 333 -4.98 -31.05 -6.86
CA GLY A 333 -3.57 -30.68 -6.68
C GLY A 333 -3.20 -29.33 -7.31
N VAL A 334 -4.19 -28.45 -7.52
CA VAL A 334 -4.00 -27.15 -8.16
C VAL A 334 -4.02 -26.04 -7.11
N ASN A 335 -2.95 -25.23 -7.09
CA ASN A 335 -2.90 -24.02 -6.28
C ASN A 335 -3.69 -22.89 -6.97
N ILE A 336 -4.62 -22.28 -6.24
CA ILE A 336 -5.29 -21.05 -6.69
C ILE A 336 -4.40 -19.87 -6.33
N GLU A 337 -3.95 -19.15 -7.35
CA GLU A 337 -2.98 -18.08 -7.18
C GLU A 337 -3.63 -16.78 -6.70
N ASP A 338 -4.83 -16.48 -7.18
CA ASP A 338 -5.66 -15.34 -6.73
C ASP A 338 -7.13 -15.69 -6.93
N VAL A 339 -8.02 -15.00 -6.22
CA VAL A 339 -9.46 -15.15 -6.40
C VAL A 339 -10.14 -13.80 -6.36
N ARG A 340 -10.99 -13.52 -7.35
CA ARG A 340 -11.91 -12.38 -7.32
C ARG A 340 -13.33 -12.89 -7.34
N ILE A 341 -14.20 -12.24 -6.58
CA ILE A 341 -15.61 -12.61 -6.50
C ILE A 341 -16.44 -11.41 -6.92
N GLU A 342 -17.13 -11.57 -8.04
CA GLU A 342 -18.13 -10.63 -8.51
C GLU A 342 -19.51 -11.10 -8.08
N HIS A 343 -20.33 -10.14 -7.61
CA HIS A 343 -21.72 -10.39 -7.27
C HIS A 343 -22.59 -9.68 -8.30
N THR A 344 -23.55 -10.41 -8.89
CA THR A 344 -24.57 -9.79 -9.73
C THR A 344 -25.70 -9.28 -8.84
N PRO A 345 -26.02 -7.97 -8.84
CA PRO A 345 -27.14 -7.45 -8.07
C PRO A 345 -28.46 -8.15 -8.45
N GLY A 346 -29.14 -8.76 -7.48
CA GLY A 346 -30.48 -9.33 -7.67
C GLY A 346 -30.55 -10.81 -8.03
N LEU A 347 -29.43 -11.54 -8.12
CA LEU A 347 -29.41 -13.00 -8.30
C LEU A 347 -28.62 -13.67 -7.15
N PRO A 348 -29.02 -14.86 -6.66
CA PRO A 348 -28.30 -15.60 -5.62
C PRO A 348 -27.08 -16.35 -6.21
N LEU A 349 -26.36 -15.71 -7.14
CA LEU A 349 -25.23 -16.27 -7.86
C LEU A 349 -24.09 -15.25 -7.88
N GLY A 350 -22.89 -15.72 -7.57
CA GLY A 350 -21.64 -14.99 -7.78
C GLY A 350 -20.82 -15.62 -8.90
N VAL A 351 -19.81 -14.90 -9.37
CA VAL A 351 -18.77 -15.46 -10.23
C VAL A 351 -17.44 -15.34 -9.50
N ALA A 352 -16.79 -16.47 -9.25
CA ALA A 352 -15.44 -16.54 -8.74
C ALA A 352 -14.45 -16.67 -9.91
N GLU A 353 -13.63 -15.66 -10.13
CA GLU A 353 -12.48 -15.71 -11.03
C GLU A 353 -11.29 -16.35 -10.30
N LEU A 354 -10.94 -17.58 -10.67
CA LEU A 354 -9.77 -18.29 -10.13
C LEU A 354 -8.55 -18.04 -11.03
N TYR A 355 -7.52 -17.42 -10.49
CA TYR A 355 -6.27 -17.19 -11.22
C TYR A 355 -5.34 -18.39 -10.96
N VAL A 356 -4.89 -19.07 -12.01
CA VAL A 356 -3.99 -20.23 -11.89
C VAL A 356 -2.85 -20.16 -12.89
N LEU A 357 -1.81 -20.97 -12.70
CA LEU A 357 -0.76 -21.12 -13.70
C LEU A 357 -1.32 -21.74 -14.99
N PRO A 358 -0.81 -21.39 -16.19
CA PRO A 358 -1.37 -21.85 -17.46
C PRO A 358 -1.43 -23.38 -17.58
N GLY A 359 -0.41 -24.07 -17.07
CA GLY A 359 -0.35 -25.54 -17.09
C GLY A 359 -1.35 -26.23 -16.15
N ALA A 360 -2.04 -25.49 -15.28
CA ALA A 360 -3.03 -26.03 -14.34
C ALA A 360 -4.48 -25.80 -14.79
N VAL A 361 -4.69 -25.09 -15.91
CA VAL A 361 -6.03 -24.66 -16.35
C VAL A 361 -6.90 -25.85 -16.69
N ASP A 362 -6.44 -26.73 -17.56
CA ASP A 362 -7.22 -27.89 -18.02
C ASP A 362 -7.52 -28.84 -16.87
N ILE A 363 -6.55 -29.03 -15.97
CA ILE A 363 -6.69 -29.89 -14.78
C ILE A 363 -7.79 -29.35 -13.87
N LEU A 364 -7.74 -28.05 -13.56
CA LEU A 364 -8.72 -27.44 -12.67
C LEU A 364 -10.09 -27.32 -13.33
N ALA A 365 -10.16 -26.92 -14.60
CA ALA A 365 -11.43 -26.79 -15.31
C ALA A 365 -12.17 -28.13 -15.41
N LEU A 366 -11.44 -29.22 -15.66
CA LEU A 366 -12.01 -30.57 -15.69
C LEU A 366 -12.49 -30.99 -14.30
N ALA A 367 -11.65 -30.87 -13.27
CA ALA A 367 -12.00 -31.25 -11.90
C ALA A 367 -13.22 -30.47 -11.37
N LEU A 368 -13.31 -29.17 -11.68
CA LEU A 368 -14.45 -28.34 -11.31
C LEU A 368 -15.72 -28.73 -12.07
N SER A 369 -15.62 -28.99 -13.38
CA SER A 369 -16.77 -29.44 -14.18
C SER A 369 -17.29 -30.80 -13.69
N ASP A 370 -16.39 -31.74 -13.40
CA ASP A 370 -16.73 -33.06 -12.82
C ASP A 370 -17.35 -32.92 -11.42
N GLY A 371 -16.93 -31.91 -10.67
CA GLY A 371 -17.50 -31.52 -9.37
C GLY A 371 -18.84 -30.78 -9.47
N GLY A 372 -19.42 -30.62 -10.67
CA GLY A 372 -20.71 -29.98 -10.90
C GLY A 372 -20.68 -28.45 -10.90
N TRP A 373 -19.50 -27.84 -10.99
CA TRP A 373 -19.34 -26.40 -11.12
C TRP A 373 -19.56 -25.95 -12.57
N SER A 374 -20.24 -24.81 -12.76
CA SER A 374 -20.32 -24.16 -14.07
C SER A 374 -19.04 -23.37 -14.31
N VAL A 375 -18.14 -23.95 -15.11
CA VAL A 375 -16.85 -23.35 -15.48
C VAL A 375 -16.95 -22.78 -16.89
N HIS A 376 -16.41 -21.58 -17.10
CA HIS A 376 -16.26 -21.01 -18.44
C HIS A 376 -14.76 -20.79 -18.72
N PRO A 377 -14.03 -21.80 -19.22
CA PRO A 377 -12.63 -21.61 -19.59
C PRO A 377 -12.53 -20.46 -20.59
N GLY A 378 -11.71 -19.46 -20.30
CA GLY A 378 -11.55 -18.29 -21.17
C GLY A 378 -11.23 -18.71 -22.60
N ALA A 379 -11.97 -18.13 -23.56
CA ALA A 379 -11.70 -18.24 -24.99
C ALA A 379 -10.36 -17.61 -25.39
#